data_AF-A0A940JUS3-F1
#
_entry.id   AF-A0A940JUS3-F1
#
_cell.length_a   1.000
_cell.length_b   1.000
_cell.length_c   1.000
_cell.angle_alpha   90.00
_cell.angle_beta   90.00
_cell.angle_gamma   90.00
#
_symmetry.space_group_name_H-M   'P 1'
#
loop_
_entity.id
_entity.type
_entity.pdbx_description
1 polymer ?
#
loop_
_entity_poly.entity_id
_entity_poly.type
_entity_poly.pdbx_seq_one_letter_code
_entity_poly.pdbx_strand_id
1 'polypeptide(L)' 'MGSFSPIHWILIVLVIVLLFGGGRVSGLMGDVAKGIKSFKKGMADDSDDVPPAKPAQRIEQRGETVEQSKTKDEQKLDG' A
#
# COMPACT_ATOMS: atom_id res chain seq x y z
N MET A 1 -17.02 28.61 24.79
CA MET A 1 -18.10 28.11 23.90
C MET A 1 -17.46 27.77 22.55
N GLY A 2 -16.58 26.78 22.46
CA GLY A 2 -16.92 25.35 22.32
C GLY A 2 -16.84 24.82 20.86
N SER A 3 -16.71 25.72 19.88
CA SER A 3 -17.02 25.39 18.46
C SER A 3 -15.87 24.88 17.60
N PHE A 4 -14.64 24.78 18.11
CA PHE A 4 -13.47 24.39 17.29
C PHE A 4 -12.75 23.16 17.85
N SER A 5 -13.52 22.19 18.35
CA SER A 5 -12.95 20.92 18.79
C SER A 5 -12.43 20.12 17.58
N PRO A 6 -11.24 19.52 17.65
CA PRO A 6 -10.69 18.64 16.62
C PRO A 6 -11.65 17.52 16.17
N ILE A 7 -12.61 17.15 17.03
CA ILE A 7 -13.65 16.17 16.71
C ILE A 7 -14.54 16.60 15.52
N HIS A 8 -14.74 17.90 15.32
CA HIS A 8 -15.55 18.44 14.22
C HIS A 8 -14.87 18.19 12.86
N TRP A 9 -13.56 18.44 12.80
CA TRP A 9 -12.77 18.18 11.60
C TRP A 9 -12.72 16.69 11.26
N ILE A 10 -12.60 15.81 12.26
CA ILE A 10 -12.70 14.35 12.08
C ILE A 10 -14.05 13.95 11.44
N LEU A 11 -15.16 14.51 11.94
CA LEU A 11 -16.50 14.20 11.41
C LEU A 11 -16.69 14.69 9.99
N ILE A 12 -16.18 15.87 9.65
CA ILE A 12 -16.22 16.40 8.27
C ILE A 12 -15.46 15.47 7.32
N VAL A 13 -14.24 15.07 7.68
CA VAL A 13 -13.43 14.18 6.85
C VAL A 13 -14.12 12.83 6.68
N LEU A 14 -14.71 12.28 7.74
CA LEU A 14 -15.46 11.03 7.69
C LEU A 14 -16.62 11.09 6.70
N VAL A 15 -17.41 12.17 6.74
CA VAL A 15 -18.55 12.37 5.84
C VAL A 15 -18.09 12.50 4.38
N ILE A 16 -17.01 13.24 4.12
CA ILE A 16 -16.42 13.38 2.78
C ILE A 16 -15.97 12.01 2.26
N VAL A 17 -15.26 11.22 3.07
CA VAL A 17 -14.81 9.88 2.66
C VAL A 17 -15.99 8.94 2.37
N LEU A 18 -17.10 9.05 3.12
CA LEU A 18 -18.32 8.29 2.83
C LEU A 18 -19.00 8.72 1.52
N LEU A 19 -19.08 10.02 1.24
CA LEU A 19 -19.68 10.58 0.02
C LEU A 19 -18.89 10.24 -1.23
N PHE A 20 -17.56 10.35 -1.17
CA PHE A 20 -16.68 10.08 -2.30
C PHE A 20 -16.29 8.60 -2.43
N GLY A 21 -16.48 7.81 -1.36
CA GLY A 21 -16.12 6.41 -1.26
C GLY A 21 -14.61 6.17 -1.12
N GLY A 22 -14.23 5.09 -0.44
CA GLY A 22 -12.82 4.73 -0.22
C GLY A 22 -12.02 4.47 -1.51
N GLY A 23 -12.67 4.09 -2.60
CA GLY A 23 -12.01 3.80 -3.89
C GLY A 23 -11.38 5.03 -4.56
N ARG A 24 -12.04 6.19 -4.48
CA ARG A 24 -11.53 7.45 -5.06
C ARG A 24 -10.42 8.05 -4.19
N VAL A 25 -10.57 7.96 -2.87
CA VAL A 25 -9.60 8.49 -1.90
C VAL A 25 -8.31 7.65 -1.88
N SER A 26 -8.40 6.32 -2.00
CA SER A 26 -7.22 5.42 -1.96
C SER A 26 -6.24 5.68 -3.11
N GLY A 27 -6.74 5.81 -4.35
CA GLY A 27 -5.89 6.11 -5.51
C GLY A 27 -5.20 7.48 -5.41
N LEU A 28 -5.97 8.51 -5.06
CA LEU A 28 -5.46 9.88 -4.89
C LEU A 28 -4.46 9.98 -3.72
N MET A 29 -4.74 9.33 -2.60
CA MET A 29 -3.85 9.27 -1.45
C MET A 29 -2.54 8.55 -1.80
N GLY A 30 -2.60 7.51 -2.64
CA GLY A 30 -1.42 6.79 -3.13
C GLY A 30 -0.49 7.69 -3.95
N ASP A 31 -1.04 8.44 -4.90
CA ASP A 31 -0.26 9.36 -5.74
C ASP A 31 0.29 10.55 -4.94
N VAL A 32 -0.51 11.10 -4.03
CA VAL A 32 -0.08 12.16 -3.10
C VAL A 32 1.03 11.66 -2.17
N ALA A 33 0.89 10.46 -1.60
CA ALA A 33 1.92 9.86 -0.75
C ALA A 33 3.22 9.61 -1.51
N LYS A 34 3.14 9.21 -2.79
CA LYS A 34 4.31 9.02 -3.66
C LYS A 34 5.00 10.36 -3.95
N GLY A 35 4.24 11.41 -4.23
CA GLY A 35 4.74 12.77 -4.45
C GLY A 35 5.45 13.32 -3.21
N ILE A 36 4.81 13.21 -2.03
CA ILE A 36 5.40 13.67 -0.76
C ILE A 36 6.64 12.83 -0.38
N LYS A 37 6.63 11.51 -0.63
CA LYS A 37 7.79 10.64 -0.37
C LYS A 37 8.98 10.99 -1.26
N SER A 38 8.75 11.28 -2.54
CA SER A 38 9.80 11.73 -3.46
C SER A 38 10.30 13.12 -3.10
N PHE A 39 9.42 14.03 -2.67
CA PHE A 39 9.80 15.36 -2.19
C PHE A 39 10.68 15.27 -0.93
N LYS A 40 10.29 14.43 0.03
CA LYS A 40 11.08 14.20 1.24
C LYS A 40 12.40 13.51 0.94
N LYS A 41 12.41 12.52 0.03
CA LYS A 41 13.66 11.89 -0.40
C LYS A 41 14.57 12.88 -1.12
N GLY A 42 14.04 13.74 -1.97
CA GLY A 42 14.82 14.79 -2.65
C GLY A 42 15.42 15.81 -1.68
N MET A 43 14.66 16.25 -0.66
CA MET A 43 15.21 17.13 0.38
C MET A 43 16.22 16.43 1.30
N ALA A 44 16.00 15.14 1.61
CA ALA A 44 16.91 14.37 2.46
C ALA A 44 18.21 14.01 1.74
N ASP A 45 18.17 13.78 0.42
CA ASP A 45 19.36 13.58 -0.43
C ASP A 45 20.30 14.81 -0.38
N ASP A 46 19.72 16.02 -0.25
CA ASP A 46 20.47 17.28 -0.13
C ASP A 46 21.05 17.48 1.29
N SER A 47 20.51 16.78 2.29
CA SER A 47 20.88 16.96 3.72
C SER A 47 21.76 15.84 4.29
N ASP A 48 21.74 14.63 3.71
CA ASP A 48 22.42 13.47 4.27
C ASP A 48 22.98 12.56 3.14
N ASP A 49 24.31 12.57 2.98
CA ASP A 49 25.08 11.58 2.21
C ASP A 49 25.07 10.21 2.92
N VAL A 50 23.87 9.63 3.10
CA VAL A 50 23.66 8.28 3.67
C VAL A 50 22.77 7.48 2.71
N PRO A 51 23.26 6.37 2.13
CA PRO A 51 22.55 5.66 1.09
C PRO A 51 21.23 5.07 1.64
N PRO A 52 20.08 5.34 1.01
CA PRO A 52 18.81 4.80 1.47
C PRO A 52 18.78 3.30 1.21
N ALA A 53 18.42 2.55 2.25
CA ALA A 53 18.14 1.12 2.19
C ALA A 53 17.17 0.82 1.03
N LYS A 54 17.63 -0.05 0.12
CA LYS A 54 16.93 -0.53 -1.07
C LYS A 54 15.49 -0.96 -0.73
N PRO A 55 14.48 -0.54 -1.52
CA PRO A 55 13.12 -1.02 -1.31
C PRO A 55 13.07 -2.54 -1.51
N ALA A 56 12.40 -3.23 -0.58
CA ALA A 56 12.03 -4.63 -0.69
C ALA A 56 11.29 -4.88 -2.01
N GLN A 57 12.02 -5.40 -2.99
CA GLN A 57 11.45 -6.06 -4.15
C GLN A 57 11.36 -7.55 -3.80
N ARG A 58 10.22 -8.17 -4.16
CA ARG A 58 9.75 -9.52 -3.74
C ARG A 58 8.99 -9.41 -2.41
N ILE A 59 7.67 -9.40 -2.43
CA ILE A 59 6.86 -10.63 -2.35
C ILE A 59 5.48 -10.34 -2.99
N GLU A 60 5.17 -11.12 -4.03
CA GLU A 60 3.86 -11.70 -4.34
C GLU A 60 2.68 -10.77 -4.68
N GLN A 61 2.57 -10.41 -5.97
CA GLN A 61 1.25 -10.32 -6.59
C GLN A 61 1.35 -10.71 -8.08
N ARG A 62 1.59 -12.00 -8.33
CA ARG A 62 1.19 -12.67 -9.58
C ARG A 62 -0.20 -13.24 -9.30
N GLY A 63 -1.20 -12.73 -10.01
CA GLY A 63 -2.56 -13.26 -9.94
C GLY A 63 -2.64 -14.73 -10.32
N GLU A 64 -3.54 -15.42 -9.62
CA GLU A 64 -4.41 -16.50 -10.08
C GLU A 64 -3.81 -17.53 -11.06
N THR A 65 -3.54 -18.74 -10.55
CA THR A 65 -4.08 -19.95 -11.18
C THR A 65 -4.23 -21.04 -10.12
N VAL A 66 -5.47 -21.40 -9.87
CA VAL A 66 -5.88 -22.68 -9.29
C VAL A 66 -5.26 -23.79 -10.14
N GLU A 67 -4.22 -24.46 -9.65
CA GLU A 67 -3.82 -25.77 -10.17
C GLU A 67 -3.45 -26.66 -8.99
N GLN A 68 -4.53 -27.20 -8.41
CA GLN A 68 -4.52 -28.36 -7.56
C GLN A 68 -3.67 -29.46 -8.21
N SER A 69 -2.55 -29.76 -7.57
CA SER A 69 -1.59 -30.79 -7.97
C SER A 69 -2.31 -32.07 -8.38
N LYS A 70 -2.27 -32.31 -9.68
CA LYS A 70 -2.42 -33.60 -10.34
C LYS A 70 -1.43 -34.60 -9.72
N THR A 71 -1.94 -35.80 -9.43
CA THR A 71 -1.26 -37.10 -9.58
C THR A 71 0.16 -37.23 -9.04
N LYS A 72 0.28 -37.88 -7.88
CA LYS A 72 1.45 -38.72 -7.56
C LYS A 72 0.97 -40.09 -7.06
N ASP A 73 0.16 -40.75 -7.89
CA ASP A 73 0.32 -42.18 -8.14
C ASP A 73 1.64 -42.32 -8.90
N GLU A 74 2.68 -42.83 -8.23
CA GLU A 74 3.90 -43.46 -8.76
C GLU A 74 4.84 -43.66 -7.56
N GLN A 75 4.34 -44.40 -6.57
CA GLN A 75 5.13 -44.95 -5.47
C GLN A 75 4.88 -46.45 -5.41
N LYS A 76 5.00 -47.13 -6.56
CA LYS A 76 4.99 -48.59 -6.67
C LYS A 76 5.45 -48.98 -8.07
N LEU A 77 6.76 -48.98 -8.35
CA LEU A 77 7.36 -49.71 -9.48
C LEU A 77 8.88 -49.86 -9.25
N ASP A 78 9.24 -50.36 -8.06
CA ASP A 78 10.48 -51.12 -7.87
C ASP A 78 10.06 -52.60 -7.95
N GLY A 79 10.05 -53.11 -9.18
CA GLY A 79 9.80 -54.49 -9.54
C GLY A 79 10.64 -54.82 -10.76
#